data_AF-A0A6N6WR97-F1
#
_entry.id   AF-A0A6N6WR97-F1
#
_cell.length_a   1.000
_cell.length_b   1.000
_cell.length_c   1.000
_cell.angle_alpha   90.00
_cell.angle_beta   90.00
_cell.angle_gamma   90.00
#
_symmetry.space_group_name_H-M   'P 1'
#
loop_
_entity.id
_entity.type
_entity.pdbx_description
1 polymer ?
#
loop_
_entity_poly.entity_id
_entity_poly.type
_entity_poly.pdbx_seq_one_letter_code
_entity_poly.pdbx_strand_id
1 'polypeptide(L)'
;SVLVDSSSRDFFLTYPERVIVADFGAEFISRYLKANNLRDISDCREYPSYLKINFADFSLIKGLISWANHCAEYIEIFDESIAFTCLSAFSSEKQFGVFLFGCLKSTGAKVKTIIHTDLSAPWRLKDISSRLYLSESLLKRKLKEEGVSFSKIILDERMQMAEYLLSTRCYPISKVAKVCGYASVS
;
A
#
# COMPACT_ATOMS: atom_id res chain seq x y z
N SER A 1 11.71 -3.36 -16.32
CA SER A 1 10.49 -2.59 -16.01
C SER A 1 10.32 -2.53 -14.51
N VAL A 2 9.79 -1.41 -14.00
CA VAL A 2 9.55 -1.21 -12.57
C VAL A 2 8.10 -0.80 -12.39
N LEU A 3 7.41 -1.44 -11.46
CA LEU A 3 6.10 -1.03 -10.97
C LEU A 3 6.31 -0.33 -9.63
N VAL A 4 5.75 0.86 -9.46
CA VAL A 4 6.01 1.70 -8.26
C VAL A 4 4.70 2.19 -7.68
N ASP A 5 4.65 2.34 -6.36
CA ASP A 5 3.53 3.00 -5.72
C ASP A 5 3.49 4.51 -6.05
N SER A 6 2.34 5.13 -5.82
CA SER A 6 2.13 6.55 -6.10
C SER A 6 3.03 7.49 -5.29
N SER A 7 3.55 7.06 -4.12
CA SER A 7 4.51 7.84 -3.33
C SER A 7 5.84 8.01 -4.03
N SER A 8 6.23 7.01 -4.82
CA SER A 8 7.54 6.92 -5.43
C SER A 8 7.56 7.53 -6.83
N ARG A 9 6.41 7.94 -7.38
CA ARG A 9 6.24 8.49 -8.72
C ARG A 9 7.18 9.66 -9.01
N ASP A 10 7.17 10.68 -8.15
CA ASP A 10 7.91 11.94 -8.36
C ASP A 10 9.42 11.72 -8.52
N PHE A 11 9.96 10.70 -7.84
CA PHE A 11 11.35 10.32 -7.96
C PHE A 11 11.73 9.91 -9.39
N PHE A 12 10.87 9.15 -10.07
CA PHE A 12 11.13 8.70 -11.44
C PHE A 12 10.87 9.79 -12.47
N LEU A 13 9.87 10.66 -12.23
CA LEU A 13 9.56 11.79 -13.11
C LEU A 13 10.66 12.87 -13.15
N THR A 14 11.64 12.79 -12.25
CA THR A 14 12.85 13.63 -12.32
C THR A 14 13.72 13.31 -13.55
N TYR A 15 13.49 12.17 -14.21
CA TYR A 15 14.26 11.71 -15.38
C TYR A 15 13.35 11.40 -16.59
N PRO A 16 12.60 12.38 -17.12
CA PRO A 16 11.54 12.15 -18.10
C PRO A 16 12.03 11.49 -19.39
N GLU A 17 13.23 11.83 -19.85
CA GLU A 17 13.85 11.24 -21.06
C GLU A 17 14.27 9.77 -20.92
N ARG A 18 14.25 9.23 -19.69
CA ARG A 18 14.73 7.88 -19.37
C ARG A 18 13.60 6.93 -18.96
N VAL A 19 12.38 7.44 -18.81
CA VAL A 19 11.24 6.66 -18.31
C VAL A 19 10.03 6.82 -19.23
N ILE A 20 9.32 5.71 -19.41
CA ILE A 20 8.00 5.71 -20.03
C ILE A 20 7.05 5.22 -18.95
N VAL A 21 6.08 6.05 -18.59
CA VAL A 21 5.17 5.81 -17.46
C VAL A 21 3.80 5.46 -17.98
N ALA A 22 3.19 4.43 -17.38
CA ALA A 22 1.78 4.11 -17.50
C ALA A 22 1.17 4.17 -16.10
N ASP A 23 0.05 4.87 -15.95
CA ASP A 23 -0.65 5.00 -14.68
C ASP A 23 -1.82 4.03 -14.58
N PHE A 24 -1.95 3.41 -13.41
CA PHE A 24 -3.05 2.51 -13.12
C PHE A 24 -3.91 3.09 -11.99
N GLY A 25 -5.16 3.44 -12.31
CA GLY A 25 -6.13 3.92 -11.33
C GLY A 25 -6.52 2.84 -10.31
N ALA A 26 -6.94 3.25 -9.12
CA ALA A 26 -7.37 2.33 -8.07
C ALA A 26 -8.56 1.45 -8.50
N GLU A 27 -9.50 2.00 -9.27
CA GLU A 27 -10.62 1.23 -9.82
C GLU A 27 -10.14 0.13 -10.78
N PHE A 28 -9.24 0.47 -11.70
CA PHE A 28 -8.64 -0.50 -12.61
C PHE A 28 -7.91 -1.62 -11.85
N ILE A 29 -7.08 -1.28 -10.86
CA ILE A 29 -6.37 -2.27 -10.04
C ILE A 29 -7.38 -3.20 -9.33
N SER A 30 -8.48 -2.66 -8.80
CA SER A 30 -9.55 -3.45 -8.18
C SER A 30 -10.20 -4.42 -9.17
N ARG A 31 -10.52 -3.96 -10.39
CA ARG A 31 -11.05 -4.83 -11.46
C ARG A 31 -10.05 -5.92 -11.84
N TYR A 32 -8.76 -5.58 -11.97
CA TYR A 32 -7.70 -6.54 -12.28
C TYR A 32 -7.58 -7.64 -11.22
N LEU A 33 -7.56 -7.27 -9.94
CA LEU A 33 -7.47 -8.22 -8.83
C LEU A 33 -8.66 -9.19 -8.82
N LYS A 34 -9.87 -8.65 -9.04
CA LYS A 34 -11.11 -9.44 -9.13
C LYS A 34 -11.09 -10.40 -10.32
N ALA A 35 -10.69 -9.93 -11.50
CA ALA A 35 -10.62 -10.74 -12.72
C ALA A 35 -9.62 -11.91 -12.60
N ASN A 36 -8.54 -11.72 -11.84
CA ASN A 36 -7.49 -12.72 -11.65
C ASN A 36 -7.66 -13.58 -10.38
N ASN A 37 -8.78 -13.43 -9.66
CA ASN A 37 -9.04 -14.14 -8.39
C ASN A 37 -7.89 -14.04 -7.38
N LEU A 38 -7.19 -12.90 -7.37
CA LEU A 38 -6.11 -12.65 -6.42
C LEU A 38 -6.75 -12.41 -5.04
N ARG A 39 -6.36 -13.20 -4.05
CA ARG A 39 -6.92 -13.09 -2.69
C ARG A 39 -6.36 -11.86 -1.99
N ASP A 40 -7.21 -11.12 -1.29
CA ASP A 40 -6.78 -10.02 -0.42
C ASP A 40 -5.83 -10.55 0.65
N ILE A 41 -4.60 -10.06 0.60
CA ILE A 41 -3.57 -10.38 1.59
C ILE A 41 -3.57 -9.24 2.61
N SER A 42 -4.70 -9.12 3.33
CA SER A 42 -4.99 -8.02 4.24
C SER A 42 -3.99 -7.97 5.42
N ASP A 43 -3.38 -9.10 5.75
CA ASP A 43 -2.50 -9.32 6.90
C ASP A 43 -1.00 -9.17 6.58
N CYS A 44 -0.65 -8.67 5.39
CA CYS A 44 0.75 -8.41 5.05
C CYS A 44 1.35 -7.31 5.92
N ARG A 45 2.39 -7.68 6.68
CA ARG A 45 3.14 -6.77 7.57
C ARG A 45 4.02 -5.78 6.82
N GLU A 46 4.35 -6.10 5.57
CA GLU A 46 5.20 -5.30 4.71
C GLU A 46 4.57 -5.21 3.32
N TYR A 47 4.53 -3.99 2.79
CA TYR A 47 4.11 -3.71 1.41
C TYR A 47 5.33 -3.23 0.64
N PRO A 48 5.77 -3.92 -0.43
CA PRO A 48 6.87 -3.43 -1.24
C PRO A 48 6.50 -2.09 -1.87
N SER A 49 7.43 -1.12 -1.87
CA SER A 49 7.23 0.19 -2.52
C SER A 49 7.43 0.13 -4.03
N TYR A 50 8.13 -0.90 -4.51
CA TYR A 50 8.31 -1.16 -5.93
C TYR A 50 8.49 -2.66 -6.21
N LEU A 51 8.20 -3.06 -7.44
CA LEU A 51 8.56 -4.36 -8.01
C LEU A 51 9.38 -4.15 -9.26
N LYS A 52 10.44 -4.93 -9.43
CA LYS A 52 11.31 -4.85 -10.59
C LYS A 52 11.41 -6.21 -11.25
N ILE A 53 11.14 -6.22 -12.55
CA ILE A 53 11.30 -7.40 -13.39
C ILE A 53 12.25 -7.12 -14.53
N ASN A 54 13.02 -8.15 -14.89
CA ASN A 54 13.95 -8.12 -15.99
C ASN A 54 13.37 -8.92 -17.16
N PHE A 55 12.91 -8.23 -18.20
CA PHE A 55 12.54 -8.86 -19.46
C PHE A 55 13.80 -9.03 -20.33
N ALA A 56 13.88 -10.14 -21.07
CA ALA A 56 14.92 -10.29 -22.09
C ALA A 56 14.68 -9.33 -23.28
N ASP A 57 13.41 -9.06 -23.59
CA ASP A 57 12.98 -8.07 -24.57
C ASP A 57 11.82 -7.23 -24.03
N PHE A 58 12.02 -5.92 -23.93
CA PHE A 58 11.03 -4.95 -23.45
C PHE A 58 10.32 -4.22 -24.61
N SER A 59 10.65 -4.54 -25.86
CA SER A 59 10.15 -3.84 -27.05
C SER A 59 8.62 -3.81 -27.12
N LEU A 60 7.98 -4.95 -26.82
CA LEU A 60 6.53 -5.11 -26.85
C LEU A 60 5.85 -4.27 -25.75
N ILE A 61 6.30 -4.38 -24.50
CA ILE A 61 5.75 -3.58 -23.38
C ILE A 61 5.98 -2.08 -23.62
N LYS A 62 7.17 -1.71 -24.12
CA LYS A 62 7.49 -0.32 -24.48
C LYS A 62 6.54 0.21 -25.55
N GLY A 63 6.30 -0.57 -26.60
CA GLY A 63 5.37 -0.23 -27.68
C GLY A 63 3.93 -0.09 -27.18
N LEU A 64 3.49 -1.02 -26.34
CA LEU A 64 2.16 -0.98 -25.71
C LEU A 64 1.94 0.26 -24.85
N ILE A 65 2.90 0.58 -23.97
CA ILE A 65 2.80 1.79 -23.12
C ILE A 65 2.85 3.06 -23.99
N SER A 66 3.75 3.11 -24.97
CA SER A 66 3.83 4.24 -25.89
C SER A 66 2.53 4.44 -26.67
N TRP A 67 1.87 3.35 -27.06
CA TRP A 67 0.59 3.39 -27.74
C TRP A 67 -0.53 3.85 -26.80
N ALA A 68 -0.61 3.29 -25.59
CA ALA A 68 -1.61 3.69 -24.59
C ALA A 68 -1.52 5.19 -24.28
N ASN A 69 -0.31 5.70 -24.09
CA ASN A 69 -0.06 7.12 -23.86
C ASN A 69 -0.41 8.02 -25.05
N HIS A 70 -0.37 7.50 -26.27
CA HIS A 70 -0.73 8.25 -27.49
C HIS A 70 -2.23 8.17 -27.81
N CYS A 71 -2.92 7.12 -27.36
CA CYS A 71 -4.32 6.83 -27.71
C CYS A 71 -5.32 7.27 -26.63
N ALA A 72 -4.87 7.95 -25.58
CA ALA A 72 -5.68 8.43 -24.45
C ALA A 72 -6.87 9.34 -24.85
N GLU A 73 -6.96 9.77 -26.11
CA GLU A 73 -8.05 10.61 -26.63
C GLU A 73 -9.19 9.83 -27.32
N TYR A 74 -9.05 8.53 -27.65
CA TYR A 74 -10.00 7.91 -28.62
C TYR A 74 -10.55 6.51 -28.32
N ILE A 75 -9.95 5.65 -27.47
CA ILE A 75 -10.40 4.24 -27.36
C ILE A 75 -10.27 3.64 -25.94
N GLU A 76 -11.33 3.72 -25.12
CA GLU A 76 -11.34 3.18 -23.74
C GLU A 76 -11.19 1.65 -23.65
N ILE A 77 -11.73 0.88 -24.61
CA ILE A 77 -11.77 -0.60 -24.55
C ILE A 77 -10.39 -1.23 -24.82
N PHE A 78 -9.63 -0.67 -25.76
CA PHE A 78 -8.28 -1.18 -26.06
C PHE A 78 -7.28 -0.77 -24.97
N ASP A 79 -7.46 0.40 -24.36
CA ASP A 79 -6.65 0.87 -23.23
C ASP A 79 -6.69 -0.10 -22.06
N GLU A 80 -7.88 -0.63 -21.70
CA GLU A 80 -7.99 -1.57 -20.60
C GLU A 80 -7.23 -2.88 -20.88
N SER A 81 -7.38 -3.48 -22.07
CA SER A 81 -6.66 -4.71 -22.42
C SER A 81 -5.13 -4.55 -22.42
N ILE A 82 -4.65 -3.37 -22.83
CA ILE A 82 -3.22 -3.04 -22.84
C ILE A 82 -2.72 -2.80 -21.42
N ALA A 83 -3.47 -2.06 -20.60
CA ALA A 83 -3.19 -1.87 -19.19
C ALA A 83 -3.15 -3.22 -18.45
N PHE A 84 -4.08 -4.14 -18.73
CA PHE A 84 -4.10 -5.50 -18.19
C PHE A 84 -2.84 -6.27 -18.58
N THR A 85 -2.43 -6.17 -19.86
CA THR A 85 -1.23 -6.85 -20.37
C THR A 85 0.05 -6.29 -19.75
N CYS A 86 0.15 -4.96 -19.62
CA CYS A 86 1.28 -4.31 -18.95
C CYS A 86 1.38 -4.72 -17.48
N LEU A 87 0.24 -4.82 -16.78
CA LEU A 87 0.20 -5.19 -15.37
C LEU A 87 0.47 -6.69 -15.17
N SER A 88 -0.06 -7.55 -16.05
CA SER A 88 0.15 -9.01 -16.01
C SER A 88 1.60 -9.43 -16.28
N ALA A 89 2.38 -8.55 -16.91
CA ALA A 89 3.81 -8.72 -17.09
C ALA A 89 4.56 -8.91 -15.75
N PHE A 90 4.00 -8.40 -14.63
CA PHE A 90 4.54 -8.56 -13.28
C PHE A 90 3.94 -9.75 -12.50
N SER A 91 3.01 -10.50 -13.09
CA SER A 91 2.26 -11.56 -12.41
C SER A 91 3.11 -12.71 -11.86
N SER A 92 4.32 -12.91 -12.41
CA SER A 92 5.26 -13.93 -11.94
C SER A 92 6.02 -13.52 -10.67
N GLU A 93 5.98 -12.24 -10.28
CA GLU A 93 6.62 -11.78 -9.06
C GLU A 93 5.85 -12.21 -7.81
N LYS A 94 6.56 -12.82 -6.85
CA LYS A 94 5.95 -13.40 -5.64
C LYS A 94 5.17 -12.38 -4.81
N GLN A 95 5.62 -11.12 -4.80
CA GLN A 95 5.00 -10.04 -4.02
C GLN A 95 4.01 -9.20 -4.84
N PHE A 96 3.69 -9.60 -6.08
CA PHE A 96 2.82 -8.85 -6.98
C PHE A 96 1.43 -8.60 -6.39
N GLY A 97 0.76 -9.64 -5.88
CA GLY A 97 -0.54 -9.48 -5.23
C GLY A 97 -0.45 -8.53 -4.03
N VAL A 98 0.51 -8.76 -3.14
CA VAL A 98 0.74 -7.92 -1.94
C VAL A 98 0.97 -6.45 -2.32
N PHE A 99 1.75 -6.19 -3.37
CA PHE A 99 1.99 -4.85 -3.88
C PHE A 99 0.69 -4.17 -4.34
N LEU A 100 -0.12 -4.84 -5.17
CA LEU A 100 -1.38 -4.28 -5.69
C LEU A 100 -2.40 -4.00 -4.57
N PHE A 101 -2.57 -4.93 -3.63
CA PHE A 101 -3.39 -4.68 -2.44
C PHE A 101 -2.85 -3.52 -1.61
N GLY A 102 -1.52 -3.43 -1.49
CA GLY A 102 -0.84 -2.29 -0.90
C GLY A 102 -1.16 -0.97 -1.60
N CYS A 103 -1.22 -0.92 -2.93
CA CYS A 103 -1.58 0.30 -3.67
C CYS A 103 -3.03 0.75 -3.41
N LEU A 104 -3.94 -0.19 -3.16
CA LEU A 104 -5.34 0.12 -2.84
C LEU A 104 -5.56 0.55 -1.39
N LYS A 105 -4.69 0.15 -0.47
CA LYS A 105 -4.81 0.54 0.93
C LYS A 105 -4.39 1.98 1.16
N SER A 106 -5.22 2.71 1.92
CA SER A 106 -4.86 4.03 2.41
C SER A 106 -3.62 3.98 3.29
N THR A 107 -2.91 5.10 3.39
CA THR A 107 -1.76 5.26 4.28
C THR A 107 -2.15 4.93 5.72
N GLY A 108 -3.29 5.44 6.19
CA GLY A 108 -3.84 5.12 7.51
C GLY A 108 -4.06 3.62 7.72
N ALA A 109 -4.62 2.91 6.73
CA ALA A 109 -4.81 1.46 6.80
C ALA A 109 -3.47 0.71 6.90
N LYS A 110 -2.45 1.12 6.13
CA LYS A 110 -1.10 0.53 6.23
C LYS A 110 -0.48 0.76 7.60
N VAL A 111 -0.62 1.96 8.15
CA VAL A 111 -0.14 2.30 9.51
C VAL A 111 -0.82 1.41 10.55
N LYS A 112 -2.15 1.22 10.47
CA LYS A 112 -2.90 0.31 11.36
C LYS A 112 -2.38 -1.12 11.29
N THR A 113 -2.19 -1.68 10.09
CA THR A 113 -1.65 -3.04 9.92
C THR A 113 -0.27 -3.19 10.59
N ILE A 114 0.60 -2.18 10.49
CA ILE A 114 1.92 -2.22 11.15
C ILE A 114 1.76 -2.17 12.67
N ILE A 115 0.93 -1.28 13.21
CA ILE A 115 0.70 -1.14 14.66
C ILE A 115 0.13 -2.44 15.25
N HIS A 116 -0.77 -3.11 14.53
CA HIS A 116 -1.34 -4.40 14.93
C HIS A 116 -0.33 -5.55 15.02
N THR A 117 0.88 -5.39 14.48
CA THR A 117 1.94 -6.39 14.68
C THR A 117 2.39 -6.50 16.14
N ASP A 118 2.30 -5.40 16.89
CA ASP A 118 2.53 -5.35 18.34
C ASP A 118 1.92 -4.06 18.91
N LEU A 119 0.70 -4.13 19.44
CA LEU A 119 0.02 -2.96 20.03
C LEU A 119 0.72 -2.42 21.29
N SER A 120 1.52 -3.26 21.97
CA SER A 120 2.20 -2.92 23.20
C SER A 120 3.48 -2.11 22.97
N ALA A 121 4.03 -2.15 21.76
CA ALA A 121 5.25 -1.45 21.40
C ALA A 121 5.12 0.09 21.51
N PRO A 122 6.21 0.81 21.87
CA PRO A 122 6.24 2.26 21.95
C PRO A 122 6.45 2.88 20.56
N TRP A 123 5.50 2.65 19.64
CA TRP A 123 5.58 3.09 18.25
C TRP A 123 5.88 4.58 18.12
N ARG A 124 6.95 4.91 17.39
CA ARG A 124 7.28 6.26 16.95
C ARG A 124 7.02 6.39 15.47
N LEU A 125 6.84 7.64 15.02
CA LEU A 125 6.60 7.91 13.62
C LEU A 125 7.73 7.39 12.72
N LYS A 126 8.99 7.52 13.17
CA LYS A 126 10.17 6.99 12.49
C LYS A 126 10.11 5.47 12.26
N ASP A 127 9.56 4.71 13.21
CA ASP A 127 9.48 3.25 13.12
C ASP A 127 8.54 2.85 11.97
N ILE A 128 7.43 3.57 11.84
CA ILE A 128 6.44 3.35 10.79
C ILE A 128 6.92 3.87 9.44
N SER A 129 7.49 5.08 9.41
CA SER A 129 7.97 5.69 8.17
C SER A 129 9.07 4.85 7.53
N SER A 130 9.96 4.26 8.34
CA SER A 130 11.01 3.36 7.87
C SER A 130 10.43 2.09 7.23
N ARG A 131 9.40 1.49 7.84
CA ARG A 131 8.72 0.30 7.30
C ARG A 131 7.90 0.56 6.03
N LEU A 132 7.44 1.80 5.86
CA LEU A 132 6.71 2.24 4.66
C LEU A 132 7.62 2.86 3.59
N TYR A 133 8.93 2.96 3.85
CA TYR A 133 9.90 3.64 2.98
C TYR A 133 9.51 5.11 2.67
N LEU A 134 8.94 5.80 3.65
CA LEU A 134 8.57 7.22 3.56
C LEU A 134 9.40 8.07 4.52
N SER A 135 9.58 9.35 4.18
CA SER A 135 10.02 10.32 5.17
C SER A 135 8.91 10.58 6.21
N GLU A 136 9.29 10.97 7.43
CA GLU A 136 8.33 11.30 8.48
C GLU A 136 7.40 12.45 8.07
N SER A 137 7.91 13.43 7.31
CA SER A 137 7.12 14.55 6.80
C SER A 137 6.10 14.12 5.76
N LEU A 138 6.49 13.24 4.82
CA LEU A 138 5.58 12.70 3.81
C LEU A 138 4.50 11.83 4.44
N LEU A 139 4.85 10.99 5.42
CA LEU A 139 3.89 10.19 6.17
C LEU A 139 2.87 11.08 6.91
N LYS A 140 3.32 12.12 7.63
CA LYS A 140 2.42 13.08 8.28
C LYS A 140 1.49 13.76 7.29
N ARG A 141 2.03 14.20 6.14
CA ARG A 141 1.25 14.88 5.10
C ARG A 141 0.15 13.97 4.56
N LYS A 142 0.48 12.74 4.18
CA LYS A 142 -0.49 11.75 3.68
C LYS A 142 -1.57 11.40 4.70
N LEU A 143 -1.19 11.19 5.96
CA LEU A 143 -2.18 10.94 7.03
C LEU A 143 -3.14 12.12 7.19
N LYS A 144 -2.61 13.35 7.15
CA LYS A 144 -3.42 14.57 7.22
C LYS A 144 -4.35 14.72 6.02
N GLU A 145 -3.91 14.40 4.81
CA GLU A 145 -4.75 14.36 3.60
C GLU A 145 -5.90 13.34 3.75
N GLU A 146 -5.67 12.23 4.44
CA GLU A 146 -6.68 11.24 4.81
C GLU A 146 -7.53 11.63 6.05
N GLY A 147 -7.31 12.82 6.63
CA GLY A 147 -8.06 13.30 7.80
C GLY A 147 -7.72 12.61 9.13
N VAL A 148 -6.59 11.88 9.19
CA VAL A 148 -6.16 11.12 10.38
C VAL A 148 -4.78 11.61 10.87
N SER A 149 -4.44 11.28 12.12
CA SER A 149 -3.11 11.56 12.66
C SER A 149 -2.51 10.28 13.24
N PHE A 150 -1.17 10.18 13.23
CA PHE A 150 -0.47 9.01 13.74
C PHE A 150 -0.84 8.67 15.19
N SER A 151 -0.86 9.67 16.07
CA SER A 151 -1.23 9.50 17.48
C SER A 151 -2.69 9.04 17.64
N LYS A 152 -3.60 9.57 16.81
CA LYS A 152 -5.01 9.15 16.82
C LYS A 152 -5.17 7.70 16.37
N ILE A 153 -4.44 7.27 15.35
CA ILE A 153 -4.47 5.87 14.91
C ILE A 153 -4.01 4.95 16.05
N ILE A 154 -2.87 5.22 16.69
CA ILE A 154 -2.40 4.38 17.82
C ILE A 154 -3.46 4.30 18.92
N LEU A 155 -4.03 5.44 19.31
CA LEU A 155 -5.02 5.49 20.37
C LEU A 155 -6.27 4.69 20.01
N ASP A 156 -6.82 4.91 18.81
CA ASP A 156 -8.04 4.27 18.34
C ASP A 156 -7.86 2.74 18.25
N GLU A 157 -6.73 2.24 17.70
CA GLU A 157 -6.47 0.79 17.62
C GLU A 157 -6.28 0.17 19.02
N ARG A 158 -5.59 0.85 19.94
CA ARG A 158 -5.42 0.37 21.33
C ARG A 158 -6.74 0.32 22.09
N MET A 159 -7.63 1.28 21.87
CA MET A 159 -8.96 1.30 22.47
C MET A 159 -9.85 0.20 21.90
N GLN A 160 -9.85 -0.01 20.58
CA GLN A 160 -10.60 -1.10 19.95
C GLN A 160 -10.16 -2.47 20.46
N MET A 161 -8.85 -2.71 20.58
CA MET A 161 -8.35 -3.96 21.16
C MET A 161 -8.71 -4.09 22.65
N ALA A 162 -8.64 -3.00 23.42
CA ALA A 162 -9.02 -3.03 24.83
C ALA A 162 -10.49 -3.40 25.00
N GLU A 163 -11.38 -2.78 24.22
CA GLU A 163 -12.80 -3.10 24.18
C GLU A 163 -13.04 -4.57 23.79
N TYR A 164 -12.36 -5.07 22.76
CA TYR A 164 -12.44 -6.47 22.35
C TYR A 164 -12.03 -7.43 23.48
N LEU A 165 -10.91 -7.17 24.16
CA LEU A 165 -10.41 -8.03 25.24
C LEU A 165 -11.30 -8.01 26.48
N LEU A 166 -11.91 -6.87 26.78
CA LEU A 166 -12.86 -6.73 27.89
C LEU A 166 -14.17 -7.44 27.58
N SER A 167 -14.75 -7.20 26.40
CA SER A 167 -16.05 -7.74 25.99
C SER A 167 -16.04 -9.22 25.66
N THR A 168 -14.99 -9.72 25.00
CA THR A 168 -14.95 -11.08 24.44
C THR A 168 -14.18 -12.05 25.32
N ARG A 169 -13.14 -11.57 26.01
CA ARG A 169 -12.21 -12.44 26.77
C ARG A 169 -12.31 -12.26 28.27
N CYS A 170 -13.08 -11.28 28.76
CA CYS A 170 -13.23 -10.94 30.19
C CYS A 170 -11.88 -10.82 30.92
N TYR A 171 -10.87 -10.26 30.24
CA TYR A 171 -9.53 -10.14 30.83
C TYR A 171 -9.51 -9.08 31.94
N PRO A 172 -8.71 -9.28 33.00
CA PRO A 172 -8.50 -8.26 34.01
C PRO A 172 -7.95 -6.98 33.38
N ILE A 173 -8.37 -5.82 33.88
CA ILE A 173 -7.98 -4.50 33.36
C ILE A 173 -6.45 -4.35 33.30
N SER A 174 -5.72 -4.87 34.29
CA SER A 174 -4.25 -4.89 34.32
C SER A 174 -3.62 -5.65 33.15
N LYS A 175 -4.23 -6.78 32.75
CA LYS A 175 -3.79 -7.57 31.60
C LYS A 175 -4.10 -6.85 30.29
N VAL A 176 -5.29 -6.24 30.19
CA VAL A 176 -5.69 -5.45 29.01
C VAL A 176 -4.75 -4.26 28.82
N ALA A 177 -4.45 -3.52 29.88
CA ALA A 177 -3.52 -2.39 29.82
C ALA A 177 -2.14 -2.78 29.29
N LYS A 178 -1.60 -3.91 29.77
CA LYS A 178 -0.31 -4.45 29.29
C LYS A 178 -0.36 -4.84 27.82
N VAL A 179 -1.40 -5.55 27.37
CA VAL A 179 -1.54 -6.00 25.97
C VAL A 179 -1.70 -4.82 25.01
N CYS A 180 -2.46 -3.79 25.42
CA CYS A 180 -2.67 -2.59 24.61
C CYS A 180 -1.57 -1.54 24.76
N GLY A 181 -0.52 -1.77 25.56
CA GLY A 181 0.61 -0.84 25.70
C GLY A 181 0.29 0.44 26.49
N TYR A 182 -0.69 0.40 27.40
CA TYR A 182 -0.94 1.47 28.35
C TYR A 182 0.07 1.39 29.50
N ALA A 183 0.75 2.51 29.78
CA ALA A 183 1.79 2.59 30.80
C ALA A 183 1.26 2.44 32.24
N SER A 184 -0.03 2.71 32.47
CA SER A 184 -0.69 2.56 33.77
C SER A 184 -2.19 2.35 33.60
N VAL A 185 -2.79 1.58 34.52
CA VAL A 185 -4.23 1.55 34.77
C VAL A 185 -4.51 2.68 35.76
N SER A 186 -4.70 3.89 35.26
CA SER A 186 -5.00 5.05 36.11
C SER A 186 -6.45 5.46 35.95
#